data_AF-A0A345NKN3-F1
#
_entry.id   AF-A0A345NKN3-F1
#
_cell.length_a   1.000
_cell.length_b   1.000
_cell.length_c   1.000
_cell.angle_alpha   90.00
_cell.angle_beta   90.00
_cell.angle_gamma   90.00
#
_symmetry.space_group_name_H-M   'P 1'
#
loop_
_entity.id
_entity.type
_entity.pdbx_description
1 polymer ?
#
loop_
_entity_poly.entity_id
_entity_poly.type
_entity_poly.pdbx_seq_one_letter_code
_entity_poly.pdbx_strand_id
1 'polypeptide(L)'
;MQMVQETFEDLGLALADVTFVVVDLETTGGSPSGSQITEFGAVKVRGGEVLCEFQTLVRPTTPIPPFISVLTGITNTMVADAPGIRTVMPQFLEFARGSVLVAHNAGFDVSFLKAAAAETGQAWPGFAVIDTVRLARQLVHKDEAPNHKLSSLARLFCATTTPDHRALHDARATVDVLHGLIARVGNLGVHTLEELQSYTSRVSMAQRRKRFLADAMPSAPGVYIFKDGRGEPLYVGTATDLRRRTRSYFTASESRRRMTEMVGLAESITPIVCATALEASVRELRLIAEHKPRYNRRSRHPERSVWVKLTAEPFPRLSVVRAVRGDGAHYAGPFASRRTAEAAVTALHEVVPLRQCTTRLSARTTRGSACVLFDLGRCGAPCIGEQSVEDYALVAEQAVSALSGSSRQVMSTLRTRLDVLAEQERFEEAGTLRDRMMALVRAAARAQRIRPLASASELVAARRRDGGGWEIVCVRHGRLAGASVTPAGADPLPVIAALRQTAEVVEPGTTLPEETELVLRWLETPGTRLVDLDGTWTCPVDGAGASRAVLEPQASTWSGTDHLDPSPGRALDRPVGAVGGGTP
;
A
#
# COMPACT_ATOMS: atom_id res chain seq x y z
N MET A 1 3.76 5.43 -3.83
CA MET A 1 3.62 4.50 -2.70
C MET A 1 2.27 3.78 -2.79
N GLN A 2 2.20 2.84 -3.75
CA GLN A 2 1.08 1.91 -3.92
C GLN A 2 1.14 0.91 -2.76
N MET A 3 0.07 0.81 -1.97
CA MET A 3 -0.15 -0.38 -1.15
C MET A 3 -0.97 -1.33 -2.01
N VAL A 4 -0.27 -2.25 -2.65
CA VAL A 4 -0.87 -3.45 -3.24
C VAL A 4 -1.29 -4.32 -2.06
N GLN A 5 -2.57 -4.70 -2.03
CA GLN A 5 -3.10 -5.65 -1.08
C GLN A 5 -2.78 -7.02 -1.66
N GLU A 6 -1.75 -7.67 -1.12
CA GLU A 6 -1.21 -8.94 -1.63
C GLU A 6 -2.26 -10.06 -1.52
N THR A 7 -2.37 -10.85 -2.58
CA THR A 7 -3.22 -12.05 -2.71
C THR A 7 -2.33 -13.28 -2.94
N PHE A 8 -2.82 -14.44 -2.47
CA PHE A 8 -2.44 -15.83 -2.82
C PHE A 8 -1.37 -16.63 -2.03
N GLU A 9 -0.69 -16.11 -1.00
CA GLU A 9 0.25 -16.92 -0.20
C GLU A 9 -0.28 -17.25 1.19
N ASP A 10 -1.27 -18.13 1.20
CA ASP A 10 -2.08 -18.32 2.38
C ASP A 10 -2.09 -19.83 2.77
N LEU A 11 -0.94 -20.46 2.69
CA LEU A 11 -0.55 -21.57 3.56
C LEU A 11 0.77 -21.09 4.13
N GLY A 12 0.80 -20.77 5.43
CA GLY A 12 2.03 -20.35 6.07
C GLY A 12 3.15 -21.36 5.83
N LEU A 13 4.42 -20.92 5.80
CA LEU A 13 5.53 -21.81 5.47
C LEU A 13 5.61 -22.94 6.51
N ALA A 14 5.43 -24.19 6.08
CA ALA A 14 5.47 -25.35 6.98
C ALA A 14 6.81 -25.39 7.71
N LEU A 15 6.80 -25.62 9.04
CA LEU A 15 8.03 -25.56 9.86
C LEU A 15 9.12 -26.53 9.38
N ALA A 16 8.74 -27.66 8.77
CA ALA A 16 9.66 -28.61 8.16
C ALA A 16 10.42 -28.03 6.95
N ASP A 17 9.81 -27.08 6.23
CA ASP A 17 10.37 -26.43 5.05
C ASP A 17 11.13 -25.14 5.36
N VAL A 18 10.97 -24.60 6.57
CA VAL A 18 11.68 -23.40 7.01
C VAL A 18 13.16 -23.72 7.22
N THR A 19 14.04 -22.91 6.63
CA THR A 19 15.46 -22.89 7.00
C THR A 19 15.66 -21.88 8.12
N PHE A 20 16.11 -22.35 9.28
CA PHE A 20 16.48 -21.53 10.41
C PHE A 20 18.00 -21.34 10.44
N VAL A 21 18.44 -20.13 10.80
CA VAL A 21 19.82 -19.87 11.20
C VAL A 21 19.81 -19.45 12.65
N VAL A 22 20.22 -20.37 13.51
CA VAL A 22 20.40 -20.12 14.94
C VAL A 22 21.74 -19.43 15.11
N VAL A 23 21.74 -18.21 15.64
CA VAL A 23 22.94 -17.38 15.80
C VAL A 23 23.10 -16.96 17.25
N ASP A 24 24.35 -16.95 17.69
CA ASP A 24 24.80 -16.41 18.96
C ASP A 24 26.10 -15.61 18.72
N LEU A 25 26.29 -14.54 19.47
CA LEU A 25 27.43 -13.63 19.33
C LEU A 25 28.10 -13.38 20.67
N GLU A 26 29.44 -13.48 20.68
CA GLU A 26 30.24 -12.90 21.76
C GLU A 26 30.68 -11.49 21.40
N THR A 27 30.72 -10.61 22.40
CA THR A 27 30.94 -9.18 22.19
C THR A 27 31.81 -8.57 23.28
N THR A 28 32.42 -7.41 23.01
CA THR A 28 33.22 -6.68 24.01
C THR A 28 32.39 -5.96 25.09
N GLY A 29 31.06 -6.09 25.07
CA GLY A 29 30.16 -5.45 26.04
C GLY A 29 28.69 -5.49 25.64
N GLY A 30 27.81 -4.92 26.48
CA GLY A 30 26.37 -5.15 26.40
C GLY A 30 25.57 -4.34 25.37
N SER A 31 26.19 -3.43 24.60
CA SER A 31 25.48 -2.54 23.67
C SER A 31 26.27 -2.28 22.38
N PRO A 32 25.62 -2.28 21.21
CA PRO A 32 26.28 -1.99 19.94
C PRO A 32 26.78 -0.54 19.81
N SER A 33 26.36 0.38 20.68
CA SER A 33 26.78 1.80 20.63
C SER A 33 28.23 2.04 21.06
N GLY A 34 28.90 1.04 21.65
CA GLY A 34 30.28 1.16 22.13
C GLY A 34 31.01 -0.17 22.30
N SER A 35 30.44 -1.26 21.79
CA SER A 35 31.01 -2.60 21.85
C SER A 35 30.98 -3.24 20.47
N GLN A 36 31.85 -4.23 20.27
CA GLN A 36 32.06 -4.88 18.98
C GLN A 36 31.93 -6.39 19.14
N ILE A 37 31.59 -7.06 18.03
CA ILE A 37 31.49 -8.51 17.96
C ILE A 37 32.92 -9.10 17.98
N THR A 38 33.12 -10.14 18.78
CA THR A 38 34.40 -10.87 18.93
C THR A 38 34.33 -12.32 18.46
N GLU A 39 33.14 -12.93 18.42
CA GLU A 39 32.92 -14.26 17.83
C GLU A 39 31.53 -14.33 17.21
N PHE A 40 31.44 -15.00 16.06
CA PHE A 40 30.19 -15.49 15.50
C PHE A 40 30.09 -17.00 15.70
N GLY A 41 28.94 -17.46 16.16
CA GLY A 41 28.53 -18.84 16.09
C GLY A 41 27.15 -18.93 15.47
N ALA A 42 27.00 -19.68 14.39
CA ALA A 42 25.71 -19.90 13.78
C ALA A 42 25.56 -21.33 13.24
N VAL A 43 24.36 -21.87 13.37
CA VAL A 43 24.00 -23.21 12.90
C VAL A 43 22.79 -23.07 11.98
N LYS A 44 22.93 -23.54 10.75
CA LYS A 44 21.83 -23.58 9.78
C LYS A 44 21.15 -24.94 9.86
N VAL A 45 19.83 -24.91 10.03
CA VAL A 45 18.99 -26.09 10.27
C VAL A 45 17.74 -26.05 9.41
N ARG A 46 17.30 -27.20 8.89
CA ARG A 46 16.02 -27.36 8.18
C ARG A 46 15.47 -28.76 8.46
N GLY A 47 14.17 -28.87 8.71
CA GLY A 47 13.53 -30.18 8.94
C GLY A 47 14.04 -30.96 10.16
N GLY A 48 14.71 -30.29 11.12
CA GLY A 48 15.35 -30.91 12.27
C GLY A 48 16.80 -31.34 12.05
N GLU A 49 17.33 -31.19 10.84
CA GLU A 49 18.71 -31.56 10.49
C GLU A 49 19.61 -30.32 10.37
N VAL A 50 20.86 -30.45 10.86
CA VAL A 50 21.90 -29.43 10.70
C VAL A 50 22.46 -29.51 9.28
N LEU A 51 22.32 -28.42 8.52
CA LEU A 51 22.81 -28.31 7.15
C LEU A 51 24.29 -27.89 7.11
N CYS A 52 24.64 -26.87 7.88
CA CYS A 52 26.01 -26.37 7.99
C CYS A 52 26.16 -25.43 9.19
N GLU A 53 27.41 -25.16 9.55
CA GLU A 53 27.79 -24.28 10.66
C GLU A 53 28.68 -23.15 10.16
N PHE A 54 28.60 -22.01 10.84
CA PHE A 54 29.44 -20.86 10.62
C PHE A 54 30.05 -20.44 11.96
N GLN A 55 31.37 -20.52 12.06
CA GLN A 55 32.10 -20.07 13.23
C GLN A 55 33.31 -19.25 12.80
N THR A 56 33.47 -18.07 13.39
CA THR A 56 34.68 -17.28 13.22
C THR A 56 34.88 -16.34 14.39
N LEU A 57 36.13 -16.21 14.83
CA LEU A 57 36.54 -15.07 15.65
C LEU A 57 36.52 -13.79 14.80
N VAL A 58 36.34 -12.66 15.45
CA VAL A 58 36.35 -11.34 14.83
C VAL A 58 37.31 -10.45 15.59
N ARG A 59 38.19 -9.75 14.87
CA ARG A 59 39.11 -8.78 15.45
C ARG A 59 38.38 -7.47 15.76
N PRO A 60 38.19 -7.11 17.04
CA PRO A 60 37.66 -5.80 17.41
C PRO A 60 38.73 -4.72 17.19
N THR A 61 38.31 -3.46 17.06
CA THR A 61 39.20 -2.30 17.02
C THR A 61 39.59 -1.80 18.41
N THR A 62 38.88 -2.24 19.46
CA THR A 62 39.20 -1.96 20.86
C THR A 62 39.61 -3.23 21.60
N PRO A 63 40.49 -3.16 22.61
CA PRO A 63 40.85 -4.32 23.42
C PRO A 63 39.63 -4.91 24.12
N ILE A 64 39.55 -6.24 24.16
CA ILE A 64 38.54 -6.98 24.91
C ILE A 64 38.77 -6.71 26.41
N PRO A 65 37.76 -6.20 27.16
CA PRO A 65 37.89 -5.96 28.58
C PRO A 65 38.18 -7.26 29.37
N PRO A 66 39.01 -7.24 30.43
CA PRO A 66 39.38 -8.46 31.16
C PRO A 66 38.19 -9.28 31.67
N PHE A 67 37.12 -8.62 32.13
CA PHE A 67 35.93 -9.32 32.61
C PHE A 67 35.18 -10.08 31.51
N ILE A 68 35.20 -9.59 30.26
CA ILE A 68 34.63 -10.27 29.09
C ILE A 68 35.49 -11.48 28.72
N SER A 69 36.81 -11.35 28.79
CA SER A 69 37.71 -12.46 28.52
C SER A 69 37.57 -13.59 29.54
N VAL A 70 37.29 -13.27 30.81
CA VAL A 70 36.96 -14.27 31.84
C VAL A 70 35.60 -14.93 31.56
N LEU A 71 34.62 -14.16 31.07
CA LEU A 71 33.27 -14.68 30.80
C LEU A 71 33.22 -15.60 29.57
N THR A 72 33.87 -15.21 28.48
CA THR A 72 33.76 -15.85 27.15
C THR A 72 34.95 -16.75 26.82
N GLY A 73 36.04 -16.65 27.58
CA GLY A 73 37.32 -17.30 27.26
C GLY A 73 38.07 -16.67 26.08
N ILE A 74 37.53 -15.63 25.42
CA ILE A 74 38.15 -14.99 24.27
C ILE A 74 39.16 -13.94 24.73
N THR A 75 40.43 -14.16 24.37
CA THR A 75 41.55 -13.25 24.70
C THR A 75 41.92 -12.37 23.51
N ASN A 76 42.54 -11.22 23.79
CA ASN A 76 43.07 -10.32 22.75
C ASN A 76 44.07 -11.03 21.82
N THR A 77 44.81 -12.03 22.32
CA THR A 77 45.73 -12.84 21.51
C THR A 77 45.00 -13.73 20.51
N MET A 78 43.87 -14.32 20.88
CA MET A 78 43.09 -15.19 19.98
C MET A 78 42.49 -14.42 18.79
N VAL A 79 42.06 -13.18 19.01
CA VAL A 79 41.45 -12.35 17.98
C VAL A 79 42.47 -11.54 17.18
N ALA A 80 43.74 -11.54 17.57
CA ALA A 80 44.78 -10.72 16.97
C ALA A 80 44.96 -10.97 15.46
N ASP A 81 44.86 -12.23 15.04
CA ASP A 81 44.97 -12.64 13.63
C ASP A 81 43.61 -12.89 12.96
N ALA A 82 42.50 -12.77 13.71
CA ALA A 82 41.16 -13.00 13.20
C ALA A 82 40.75 -11.95 12.14
N PRO A 83 39.84 -12.29 11.20
CA PRO A 83 39.32 -11.32 10.25
C PRO A 83 38.55 -10.19 10.94
N GLY A 84 38.55 -9.00 10.35
CA GLY A 84 37.75 -7.88 10.84
C GLY A 84 36.27 -7.99 10.44
N ILE A 85 35.41 -7.21 11.10
CA ILE A 85 33.96 -7.25 10.85
C ILE A 85 33.57 -6.95 9.39
N ARG A 86 34.35 -6.11 8.68
CA ARG A 86 34.17 -5.81 7.25
C ARG A 86 34.27 -7.05 6.35
N THR A 87 35.06 -8.05 6.76
CA THR A 87 35.22 -9.31 6.04
C THR A 87 34.15 -10.32 6.45
N VAL A 88 33.84 -10.40 7.74
CA VAL A 88 32.94 -11.43 8.30
C VAL A 88 31.47 -11.12 8.02
N MET A 89 31.06 -9.85 8.09
CA MET A 89 29.65 -9.48 7.97
C MET A 89 29.02 -9.89 6.62
N PRO A 90 29.66 -9.65 5.45
CA PRO A 90 29.14 -10.15 4.17
C PRO A 90 29.03 -11.68 4.10
N GLN A 91 29.99 -12.39 4.69
CA GLN A 91 29.98 -13.86 4.74
C GLN A 91 28.81 -14.38 5.57
N PHE A 92 28.53 -13.76 6.72
CA PHE A 92 27.38 -14.09 7.54
C PHE A 92 26.05 -13.79 6.83
N LEU A 93 25.93 -12.63 6.15
CA LEU A 93 24.71 -12.30 5.41
C LEU A 93 24.44 -13.29 4.28
N GLU A 94 25.49 -13.76 3.60
CA GLU A 94 25.39 -14.82 2.60
C GLU A 94 24.97 -16.14 3.25
N PHE A 95 25.61 -16.51 4.36
CA PHE A 95 25.24 -17.68 5.13
C PHE A 95 23.77 -17.63 5.58
N ALA A 96 23.26 -16.48 5.99
CA ALA A 96 21.89 -16.33 6.47
C ALA A 96 20.85 -16.10 5.37
N ARG A 97 21.25 -15.96 4.11
CA ARG A 97 20.34 -15.61 3.00
C ARG A 97 19.14 -16.57 2.91
N GLY A 98 17.93 -15.99 2.84
CA GLY A 98 16.68 -16.76 2.72
C GLY A 98 16.25 -17.53 3.97
N SER A 99 16.88 -17.30 5.12
CA SER A 99 16.57 -17.99 6.38
C SER A 99 15.81 -17.14 7.38
N VAL A 100 15.24 -17.81 8.38
CA VAL A 100 14.70 -17.18 9.60
C VAL A 100 15.80 -17.16 10.66
N LEU A 101 16.13 -15.98 11.19
CA LEU A 101 17.10 -15.87 12.27
C LEU A 101 16.47 -16.32 13.59
N VAL A 102 17.22 -17.10 14.36
CA VAL A 102 16.85 -17.55 15.69
C VAL A 102 17.96 -17.20 16.66
N ALA A 103 17.62 -16.65 17.82
CA ALA A 103 18.59 -16.41 18.89
C ALA A 103 17.89 -16.47 20.25
N HIS A 104 18.66 -16.72 21.31
CA HIS A 104 18.16 -16.72 22.67
C HIS A 104 18.30 -15.31 23.27
N ASN A 105 17.19 -14.58 23.41
CA ASN A 105 17.17 -13.12 23.61
C ASN A 105 17.61 -12.34 22.35
N ALA A 106 17.02 -12.71 21.20
CA ALA A 106 17.38 -12.21 19.87
C ALA A 106 17.46 -10.69 19.69
N GLY A 107 16.84 -9.89 20.58
CA GLY A 107 17.00 -8.44 20.57
C GLY A 107 18.46 -7.99 20.74
N PHE A 108 19.27 -8.76 21.48
CA PHE A 108 20.70 -8.51 21.65
C PHE A 108 21.46 -8.74 20.35
N ASP A 109 21.48 -9.98 19.85
CA ASP A 109 22.27 -10.39 18.68
C ASP A 109 21.88 -9.60 17.43
N VAL A 110 20.58 -9.47 17.17
CA VAL A 110 20.08 -8.73 16.00
C VAL A 110 20.45 -7.25 16.06
N SER A 111 20.57 -6.66 17.25
CA SER A 111 21.02 -5.26 17.37
C SER A 111 22.49 -5.10 16.98
N PHE A 112 23.35 -6.04 17.36
CA PHE A 112 24.76 -6.08 16.96
C PHE A 112 24.93 -6.37 15.47
N LEU A 113 24.19 -7.33 14.91
CA LEU A 113 24.21 -7.64 13.47
C LEU A 113 23.77 -6.45 12.62
N LYS A 114 22.73 -5.71 13.04
CA LYS A 114 22.28 -4.50 12.35
C LYS A 114 23.30 -3.37 12.42
N ALA A 115 23.92 -3.18 13.57
CA ALA A 115 24.98 -2.18 13.74
C ALA A 115 26.20 -2.51 12.87
N ALA A 116 26.64 -3.78 12.87
CA ALA A 116 27.74 -4.26 12.03
C ALA A 116 27.41 -4.14 10.53
N ALA A 117 26.18 -4.46 10.11
CA ALA A 117 25.75 -4.25 8.72
C ALA A 117 25.82 -2.76 8.33
N ALA A 118 25.35 -1.85 9.20
CA ALA A 118 25.43 -0.41 8.96
C ALA A 118 26.89 0.10 8.89
N GLU A 119 27.76 -0.33 9.81
CA GLU A 119 29.19 0.04 9.85
C GLU A 119 29.94 -0.42 8.60
N THR A 120 29.56 -1.58 8.06
CA THR A 120 30.19 -2.21 6.89
C THR A 120 29.54 -1.82 5.56
N GLY A 121 28.52 -0.94 5.58
CA GLY A 121 27.81 -0.47 4.39
C GLY A 121 26.93 -1.53 3.73
N GLN A 122 26.56 -2.59 4.45
CA GLN A 122 25.71 -3.68 3.97
C GLN A 122 24.24 -3.38 4.23
N ALA A 123 23.37 -3.68 3.25
CA ALA A 123 21.93 -3.56 3.43
C ALA A 123 21.42 -4.67 4.37
N TRP A 124 20.62 -4.29 5.37
CA TRP A 124 19.96 -5.28 6.24
C TRP A 124 18.78 -5.93 5.50
N PRO A 125 18.78 -7.25 5.24
CA PRO A 125 17.76 -7.91 4.41
C PRO A 125 16.36 -7.96 5.02
N GLY A 126 16.19 -7.56 6.29
CA GLY A 126 14.90 -7.60 6.95
C GLY A 126 14.46 -9.00 7.39
N PHE A 127 15.41 -9.83 7.86
CA PHE A 127 15.14 -11.20 8.33
C PHE A 127 13.94 -11.29 9.27
N ALA A 128 13.13 -12.34 9.08
CA ALA A 128 12.23 -12.85 10.10
C ALA A 128 13.05 -13.33 11.31
N VAL A 129 12.57 -13.08 12.53
CA VAL A 129 13.30 -13.39 13.77
C VAL A 129 12.42 -14.16 14.75
N ILE A 130 12.97 -15.24 15.31
CA ILE A 130 12.39 -16.00 16.42
C ILE A 130 13.29 -15.86 17.65
N ASP A 131 12.66 -15.50 18.77
CA ASP A 131 13.33 -15.34 20.06
C ASP A 131 12.97 -16.51 20.98
N THR A 132 13.92 -17.43 21.20
CA THR A 132 13.65 -18.66 21.97
C THR A 132 13.34 -18.38 23.43
N VAL A 133 13.83 -17.28 24.03
CA VAL A 133 13.48 -16.91 25.41
C VAL A 133 12.01 -16.51 25.52
N ARG A 134 11.44 -15.90 24.47
CA ARG A 134 10.03 -15.52 24.45
C ARG A 134 9.14 -16.73 24.27
N LEU A 135 9.52 -17.67 23.40
CA LEU A 135 8.85 -18.96 23.28
C LEU A 135 8.87 -19.71 24.62
N ALA A 136 10.06 -19.83 25.22
CA ALA A 136 10.22 -20.54 26.49
C ALA A 136 9.38 -19.92 27.61
N ARG A 137 9.28 -18.59 27.71
CA ARG A 137 8.42 -17.92 28.71
C ARG A 137 6.93 -18.25 28.57
N GLN A 138 6.47 -18.67 27.39
CA GLN A 138 5.08 -19.06 27.17
C GLN A 138 4.85 -20.57 27.37
N LEU A 139 5.91 -21.38 27.27
CA LEU A 139 5.80 -22.84 27.13
C LEU A 139 6.46 -23.63 28.26
N VAL A 140 7.31 -22.99 29.05
CA VAL A 140 8.08 -23.61 30.14
C VAL A 140 7.69 -22.94 31.44
N HIS A 141 7.09 -23.72 32.34
CA HIS A 141 6.65 -23.26 33.66
C HIS A 141 7.78 -23.33 34.70
N LYS A 142 7.58 -22.66 35.85
CA LYS A 142 8.62 -22.51 36.90
C LYS A 142 8.97 -23.81 37.61
N ASP A 143 8.05 -24.77 37.61
CA ASP A 143 8.21 -26.13 38.10
C ASP A 143 9.11 -26.98 37.20
N GLU A 144 9.22 -26.64 35.91
CA GLU A 144 10.06 -27.35 34.94
C GLU A 144 11.48 -26.78 34.87
N ALA A 145 11.63 -25.45 34.94
CA ALA A 145 12.92 -24.79 34.92
C ALA A 145 12.98 -23.61 35.90
N PRO A 146 14.09 -23.44 36.64
CA PRO A 146 14.23 -22.38 37.64
C PRO A 146 14.20 -20.97 37.03
N ASN A 147 14.58 -20.85 35.76
CA ASN A 147 14.55 -19.64 34.96
C ASN A 147 14.61 -20.00 33.48
N HIS A 148 14.37 -19.01 32.61
CA HIS A 148 14.43 -19.18 31.15
C HIS A 148 15.80 -18.84 30.55
N LYS A 149 16.91 -18.93 31.31
CA LYS A 149 18.25 -18.78 30.74
C LYS A 149 18.58 -19.99 29.85
N LEU A 150 19.44 -19.79 28.84
CA LEU A 150 19.85 -20.85 27.91
C LEU A 150 20.33 -22.11 28.63
N SER A 151 21.21 -21.99 29.64
CA SER A 151 21.73 -23.13 30.41
C SER A 151 20.68 -23.89 31.23
N SER A 152 19.58 -23.26 31.61
CA SER A 152 18.46 -23.93 32.29
C SER A 152 17.58 -24.67 31.28
N LEU A 153 17.32 -24.05 30.12
CA LEU A 153 16.52 -24.66 29.05
C LEU A 153 17.28 -25.80 28.37
N ALA A 154 18.59 -25.65 28.15
CA ALA A 154 19.45 -26.70 27.60
C ALA A 154 19.40 -27.97 28.46
N ARG A 155 19.41 -27.84 29.80
CA ARG A 155 19.21 -28.99 30.70
C ARG A 155 17.80 -29.59 30.59
N LEU A 156 16.76 -28.75 30.58
CA LEU A 156 15.37 -29.20 30.47
C LEU A 156 15.11 -30.00 29.19
N PHE A 157 15.64 -29.53 28.06
CA PHE A 157 15.47 -30.16 26.76
C PHE A 157 16.57 -31.17 26.41
N CYS A 158 17.42 -31.53 27.37
CA CYS A 158 18.52 -32.49 27.20
C CYS A 158 19.41 -32.17 25.99
N ALA A 159 19.80 -30.90 25.84
CA ALA A 159 20.66 -30.45 24.77
C ALA A 159 21.99 -31.24 24.75
N THR A 160 22.43 -31.56 23.55
CA THR A 160 23.66 -32.33 23.29
C THR A 160 24.92 -31.53 23.58
N THR A 161 24.83 -30.21 23.44
CA THR A 161 25.91 -29.27 23.72
C THR A 161 25.57 -28.46 24.97
N THR A 162 26.53 -28.39 25.91
CA THR A 162 26.36 -27.56 27.11
C THR A 162 26.79 -26.12 26.80
N PRO A 163 25.93 -25.11 27.03
CA PRO A 163 26.30 -23.70 26.86
C PRO A 163 27.46 -23.31 27.78
N ASP A 164 28.48 -22.68 27.23
CA ASP A 164 29.72 -22.32 27.92
C ASP A 164 30.26 -20.94 27.52
N HIS A 165 29.42 -20.08 26.94
CA HIS A 165 29.81 -18.74 26.46
C HIS A 165 30.84 -18.79 25.32
N ARG A 166 30.71 -19.82 24.49
CA ARG A 166 31.31 -19.90 23.16
C ARG A 166 30.20 -19.86 22.14
N ALA A 167 30.28 -18.91 21.21
CA ALA A 167 29.15 -18.60 20.34
C ALA A 167 28.61 -19.82 19.58
N LEU A 168 29.48 -20.69 19.05
CA LEU A 168 29.01 -21.90 18.33
C LEU A 168 28.36 -22.92 19.28
N HIS A 169 28.89 -23.09 20.49
CA HIS A 169 28.32 -24.03 21.46
C HIS A 169 26.94 -23.55 21.93
N ASP A 170 26.81 -22.26 22.20
CA ASP A 170 25.56 -21.64 22.61
C ASP A 170 24.53 -21.65 21.47
N ALA A 171 24.96 -21.47 20.21
CA ALA A 171 24.11 -21.66 19.03
C ALA A 171 23.63 -23.11 18.88
N ARG A 172 24.51 -24.11 19.05
CA ARG A 172 24.13 -25.55 19.04
C ARG A 172 23.15 -25.90 20.16
N ALA A 173 23.40 -25.43 21.37
CA ALA A 173 22.47 -25.63 22.47
C ALA A 173 21.12 -24.95 22.21
N THR A 174 21.13 -23.78 21.55
CA THR A 174 19.92 -23.08 21.15
C THR A 174 19.15 -23.83 20.05
N VAL A 175 19.82 -24.57 19.16
CA VAL A 175 19.16 -25.49 18.20
C VAL A 175 18.35 -26.55 18.96
N ASP A 176 18.95 -27.22 19.93
CA ASP A 176 18.27 -28.26 20.72
C ASP A 176 17.09 -27.69 21.50
N VAL A 177 17.26 -26.50 22.11
CA VAL A 177 16.19 -25.78 22.79
C VAL A 177 15.08 -25.39 21.82
N LEU A 178 15.41 -24.91 20.61
CA LEU A 178 14.44 -24.58 19.57
C LEU A 178 13.63 -25.82 19.17
N HIS A 179 14.29 -26.96 18.93
CA HIS A 179 13.62 -28.23 18.61
C HIS A 179 12.66 -28.65 19.73
N GLY A 180 13.11 -28.60 20.99
CA GLY A 180 12.28 -28.89 22.15
C GLY A 180 11.05 -27.98 22.27
N LEU A 181 11.21 -26.69 22.00
CA LEU A 181 10.11 -25.71 22.00
C LEU A 181 9.15 -25.94 20.82
N ILE A 182 9.66 -26.25 19.62
CA ILE A 182 8.85 -26.60 18.44
C ILE A 182 8.03 -27.86 18.71
N ALA A 183 8.62 -28.89 19.31
CA ALA A 183 7.90 -30.11 19.69
C ALA A 183 6.72 -29.82 20.63
N ARG A 184 6.90 -28.92 21.61
CA ARG A 184 5.83 -28.51 22.53
C ARG A 184 4.67 -27.79 21.82
N VAL A 185 4.97 -26.84 20.93
CA VAL A 185 3.91 -26.13 20.20
C VAL A 185 3.29 -26.97 19.09
N GLY A 186 4.01 -27.95 18.55
CA GLY A 186 3.47 -28.93 17.63
C GLY A 186 2.30 -29.71 18.24
N ASN A 187 2.41 -30.09 19.52
CA ASN A 187 1.30 -30.70 20.28
C ASN A 187 0.09 -29.76 20.49
N LEU A 188 0.28 -28.46 20.29
CA LEU A 188 -0.77 -27.44 20.36
C LEU A 188 -1.32 -27.06 18.96
N GLY A 189 -0.94 -27.81 17.92
CA GLY A 189 -1.41 -27.60 16.54
C GLY A 189 -0.69 -26.49 15.78
N VAL A 190 0.53 -26.12 16.19
CA VAL A 190 1.37 -25.13 15.50
C VAL A 190 2.27 -25.86 14.50
N HIS A 191 2.06 -25.60 13.21
CA HIS A 191 2.77 -26.28 12.12
C HIS A 191 3.39 -25.35 11.09
N THR A 192 3.14 -24.05 11.15
CA THR A 192 3.73 -23.05 10.23
C THR A 192 4.60 -22.00 10.94
N LEU A 193 5.47 -21.34 10.18
CA LEU A 193 6.33 -20.25 10.65
C LEU A 193 5.52 -19.10 11.27
N GLU A 194 4.43 -18.72 10.63
CA GLU A 194 3.57 -17.61 11.02
C GLU A 194 2.85 -17.91 12.34
N GLU A 195 2.45 -19.17 12.54
CA GLU A 195 1.90 -19.64 13.81
C GLU A 195 2.96 -19.64 14.91
N LEU A 196 4.18 -20.10 14.63
CA LEU A 196 5.29 -20.11 15.58
C LEU A 196 5.70 -18.68 15.97
N GLN A 197 5.80 -17.77 15.01
CA GLN A 197 6.01 -16.34 15.23
C GLN A 197 4.91 -15.73 16.10
N SER A 198 3.73 -16.34 16.15
CA SER A 198 2.66 -15.87 17.03
C SER A 198 2.88 -16.08 18.52
N TYR A 199 3.76 -17.01 18.87
CA TYR A 199 4.21 -17.23 20.25
C TYR A 199 5.38 -16.32 20.63
N THR A 200 6.17 -15.80 19.69
CA THR A 200 7.23 -14.81 20.01
C THR A 200 6.74 -13.36 20.02
N SER A 201 5.57 -13.10 19.43
CA SER A 201 4.97 -11.78 19.32
C SER A 201 4.00 -11.44 20.47
N ARG A 202 3.91 -10.14 20.79
CA ARG A 202 3.10 -9.54 21.85
C ARG A 202 1.58 -9.61 21.57
N VAL A 203 1.02 -10.77 21.25
CA VAL A 203 -0.44 -10.93 21.28
C VAL A 203 -0.84 -11.10 22.74
N SER A 204 -1.58 -10.14 23.30
CA SER A 204 -1.99 -10.25 24.70
C SER A 204 -2.92 -11.45 24.89
N MET A 205 -2.89 -12.09 26.07
CA MET A 205 -3.83 -13.18 26.40
C MET A 205 -5.30 -12.74 26.22
N ALA A 206 -5.59 -11.44 26.43
CA ALA A 206 -6.91 -10.87 26.20
C ALA A 206 -7.32 -10.91 24.70
N GLN A 207 -6.39 -10.69 23.77
CA GLN A 207 -6.67 -10.82 22.34
C GLN A 207 -6.84 -12.26 21.90
N ARG A 208 -6.01 -13.19 22.40
CA ARG A 208 -6.15 -14.62 22.11
C ARG A 208 -7.51 -15.16 22.57
N ARG A 209 -7.99 -14.72 23.73
CA ARG A 209 -9.32 -15.06 24.26
C ARG A 209 -10.47 -14.58 23.38
N LYS A 210 -10.27 -13.60 22.50
CA LYS A 210 -11.29 -13.10 21.57
C LYS A 210 -11.27 -13.79 20.19
N ARG A 211 -10.40 -14.79 19.97
CA ARG A 211 -10.33 -15.55 18.71
C ARG A 211 -11.68 -16.18 18.34
N PHE A 212 -12.49 -16.55 19.33
CA PHE A 212 -13.82 -17.13 19.10
C PHE A 212 -14.76 -16.23 18.29
N LEU A 213 -14.53 -14.91 18.27
CA LEU A 213 -15.31 -13.97 17.46
C LEU A 213 -15.22 -14.27 15.96
N ALA A 214 -14.14 -14.91 15.50
CA ALA A 214 -13.94 -15.29 14.11
C ALA A 214 -14.35 -16.73 13.79
N ASP A 215 -14.81 -17.53 14.77
CA ASP A 215 -15.06 -18.96 14.54
C ASP A 215 -16.31 -19.21 13.69
N ALA A 216 -17.34 -18.38 13.84
CA ALA A 216 -18.58 -18.45 13.07
C ALA A 216 -18.52 -17.77 11.69
N MET A 217 -17.36 -17.25 11.29
CA MET A 217 -17.20 -16.54 10.03
C MET A 217 -17.19 -17.53 8.84
N PRO A 218 -17.90 -17.22 7.73
CA PRO A 218 -17.95 -18.10 6.56
C PRO A 218 -16.65 -18.05 5.75
N SER A 219 -16.28 -19.15 5.09
CA SER A 219 -15.21 -19.18 4.09
C SER A 219 -15.76 -18.78 2.72
N ALA A 220 -15.99 -17.48 2.56
CA ALA A 220 -16.51 -16.87 1.33
C ALA A 220 -15.99 -15.43 1.18
N PRO A 221 -16.01 -14.86 -0.04
CA PRO A 221 -15.70 -13.46 -0.23
C PRO A 221 -16.78 -12.57 0.38
N GLY A 222 -16.40 -11.42 0.90
CA GLY A 222 -17.37 -10.46 1.43
C GLY A 222 -16.77 -9.36 2.29
N VAL A 223 -17.65 -8.71 3.05
CA VAL A 223 -17.33 -7.66 4.01
C VAL A 223 -17.43 -8.20 5.43
N TYR A 224 -16.51 -7.82 6.30
CA TYR A 224 -16.57 -8.06 7.74
C TYR A 224 -16.64 -6.74 8.50
N ILE A 225 -17.48 -6.71 9.53
CA ILE A 225 -17.68 -5.52 10.38
C ILE A 225 -17.37 -5.90 11.83
N PHE A 226 -16.30 -5.34 12.40
CA PHE A 226 -16.06 -5.41 13.83
C PHE A 226 -16.93 -4.38 14.55
N LYS A 227 -17.61 -4.81 15.62
CA LYS A 227 -18.51 -3.98 16.43
C LYS A 227 -18.12 -4.01 17.89
N ASP A 228 -18.40 -2.92 18.61
CA ASP A 228 -18.26 -2.87 20.07
C ASP A 228 -19.46 -3.54 20.79
N GLY A 229 -19.49 -3.47 22.13
CA GLY A 229 -20.57 -4.03 22.93
C GLY A 229 -21.92 -3.33 22.83
N ARG A 230 -21.97 -2.17 22.17
CA ARG A 230 -23.22 -1.47 21.84
C ARG A 230 -23.69 -1.77 20.42
N GLY A 231 -22.93 -2.56 19.67
CA GLY A 231 -23.19 -2.87 18.26
C GLY A 231 -22.71 -1.79 17.29
N GLU A 232 -21.97 -0.77 17.74
CA GLU A 232 -21.47 0.30 16.87
C GLU A 232 -20.31 -0.21 16.00
N PRO A 233 -20.31 0.05 14.67
CA PRO A 233 -19.22 -0.34 13.79
C PRO A 233 -17.89 0.34 14.16
N LEU A 234 -16.92 -0.46 14.59
CA LEU A 234 -15.56 -0.01 14.88
C LEU A 234 -14.68 0.01 13.62
N TYR A 235 -14.82 -1.04 12.81
CA TYR A 235 -14.04 -1.24 11.59
C TYR A 235 -14.81 -2.07 10.57
N VAL A 236 -14.74 -1.66 9.30
CA VAL A 236 -15.25 -2.40 8.13
C VAL A 236 -14.07 -2.76 7.23
N GLY A 237 -14.02 -3.99 6.74
CA GLY A 237 -13.01 -4.44 5.79
C GLY A 237 -13.53 -5.53 4.85
N THR A 238 -12.78 -5.85 3.81
CA THR A 238 -13.11 -6.89 2.81
C THR A 238 -12.11 -8.01 2.76
N ALA A 239 -12.58 -9.17 2.30
CA ALA A 239 -11.76 -10.37 2.14
C ALA A 239 -12.29 -11.22 0.98
N THR A 240 -11.38 -11.99 0.35
CA THR A 240 -11.75 -13.12 -0.52
C THR A 240 -12.15 -14.36 0.30
N ASP A 241 -11.63 -14.48 1.53
CA ASP A 241 -12.08 -15.44 2.55
C ASP A 241 -12.25 -14.72 3.90
N LEU A 242 -13.51 -14.53 4.30
CA LEU A 242 -13.88 -13.84 5.53
C LEU A 242 -13.37 -14.52 6.79
N ARG A 243 -13.49 -15.86 6.88
CA ARG A 243 -13.04 -16.64 8.04
C ARG A 243 -11.56 -16.48 8.27
N ARG A 244 -10.79 -16.65 7.21
CA ARG A 244 -9.35 -16.54 7.24
C ARG A 244 -8.89 -15.13 7.62
N ARG A 245 -9.44 -14.13 6.92
CA ARG A 245 -9.04 -12.73 7.12
C ARG A 245 -9.38 -12.24 8.53
N THR A 246 -10.50 -12.66 9.09
CA THR A 246 -10.87 -12.25 10.46
C THR A 246 -10.01 -12.95 11.50
N ARG A 247 -9.64 -14.22 11.30
CA ARG A 247 -8.70 -14.93 12.18
C ARG A 247 -7.33 -14.26 12.25
N SER A 248 -6.85 -13.67 11.15
CA SER A 248 -5.54 -13.03 11.10
C SER A 248 -5.40 -11.80 12.01
N TYR A 249 -6.50 -11.23 12.51
CA TYR A 249 -6.49 -10.14 13.49
C TYR A 249 -6.17 -10.60 14.92
N PHE A 250 -6.33 -11.89 15.19
CA PHE A 250 -6.10 -12.50 16.50
C PHE A 250 -4.76 -13.25 16.56
N THR A 251 -4.02 -13.27 15.45
CA THR A 251 -2.67 -13.83 15.34
C THR A 251 -1.63 -12.71 15.38
N ALA A 252 -0.37 -13.07 15.55
CA ALA A 252 0.74 -12.13 15.60
C ALA A 252 1.09 -11.43 14.28
N SER A 253 0.57 -11.94 13.17
CA SER A 253 0.68 -11.29 11.87
C SER A 253 0.11 -9.86 11.87
N GLU A 254 -0.77 -9.53 12.82
CA GLU A 254 -1.27 -8.17 12.99
C GLU A 254 -0.33 -7.31 13.86
N SER A 255 0.59 -6.62 13.20
CA SER A 255 1.56 -5.72 13.84
C SER A 255 1.05 -4.29 14.07
N ARG A 256 -0.12 -3.93 13.52
CA ARG A 256 -0.62 -2.55 13.57
C ARG A 256 -1.30 -2.27 14.91
N ARG A 257 -0.62 -1.52 15.79
CA ARG A 257 -1.11 -1.10 17.12
C ARG A 257 -2.56 -0.60 17.14
N ARG A 258 -2.98 0.15 16.11
CA ARG A 258 -4.35 0.67 15.99
C ARG A 258 -5.40 -0.43 15.75
N MET A 259 -5.04 -1.49 15.03
CA MET A 259 -5.92 -2.65 14.83
C MET A 259 -5.94 -3.55 16.06
N THR A 260 -4.79 -3.72 16.74
CA THR A 260 -4.68 -4.38 18.05
C THR A 260 -5.65 -3.77 19.07
N GLU A 261 -5.70 -2.44 19.15
CA GLU A 261 -6.64 -1.70 20.02
C GLU A 261 -8.10 -1.93 19.62
N MET A 262 -8.42 -1.85 18.33
CA MET A 262 -9.77 -2.12 17.81
C MET A 262 -10.26 -3.52 18.19
N VAL A 263 -9.42 -4.54 17.98
CA VAL A 263 -9.71 -5.94 18.36
C VAL A 263 -9.92 -6.07 19.87
N GLY A 264 -9.18 -5.29 20.66
CA GLY A 264 -9.36 -5.19 22.10
C GLY A 264 -10.75 -4.68 22.50
N LEU A 265 -11.32 -3.74 21.74
CA LEU A 265 -12.66 -3.19 21.97
C LEU A 265 -13.80 -4.02 21.34
N ALA A 266 -13.51 -4.79 20.30
CA ALA A 266 -14.53 -5.53 19.57
C ALA A 266 -15.18 -6.63 20.42
N GLU A 267 -16.50 -6.75 20.32
CA GLU A 267 -17.31 -7.78 20.98
C GLU A 267 -18.02 -8.70 19.99
N SER A 268 -18.14 -8.30 18.72
CA SER A 268 -18.69 -9.15 17.66
C SER A 268 -18.11 -8.82 16.30
N ILE A 269 -18.22 -9.78 15.38
CA ILE A 269 -17.90 -9.61 13.95
C ILE A 269 -19.15 -9.99 13.15
N THR A 270 -19.62 -9.10 12.29
CA THR A 270 -20.74 -9.37 11.37
C THR A 270 -20.22 -9.64 9.96
N PRO A 271 -20.44 -10.83 9.37
CA PRO A 271 -20.15 -11.11 7.97
C PRO A 271 -21.27 -10.63 7.03
N ILE A 272 -20.89 -10.12 5.86
CA ILE A 272 -21.78 -9.88 4.73
C ILE A 272 -21.14 -10.58 3.51
N VAL A 273 -21.66 -11.76 3.17
CA VAL A 273 -21.19 -12.54 2.02
C VAL A 273 -21.55 -11.81 0.73
N CYS A 274 -20.60 -11.79 -0.20
CA CYS A 274 -20.76 -11.19 -1.52
C CYS A 274 -20.50 -12.26 -2.59
N ALA A 275 -21.16 -12.16 -3.74
CA ALA A 275 -20.92 -13.04 -4.87
C ALA A 275 -19.51 -12.83 -5.45
N THR A 276 -18.99 -11.59 -5.36
CA THR A 276 -17.76 -11.20 -6.03
C THR A 276 -16.86 -10.31 -5.16
N ALA A 277 -15.57 -10.26 -5.49
CA ALA A 277 -14.61 -9.36 -4.83
C ALA A 277 -14.90 -7.88 -5.13
N LEU A 278 -15.42 -7.57 -6.33
CA LEU A 278 -15.87 -6.22 -6.67
C LEU A 278 -17.03 -5.79 -5.79
N GLU A 279 -18.05 -6.63 -5.64
CA GLU A 279 -19.21 -6.37 -4.78
C GLU A 279 -18.78 -6.16 -3.32
N ALA A 280 -17.87 -6.99 -2.82
CA ALA A 280 -17.30 -6.81 -1.48
C ALA A 280 -16.65 -5.42 -1.33
N SER A 281 -15.80 -5.03 -2.29
CA SER A 281 -15.10 -3.74 -2.28
C SER A 281 -16.06 -2.55 -2.32
N VAL A 282 -17.11 -2.63 -3.15
CA VAL A 282 -18.14 -1.60 -3.25
C VAL A 282 -18.97 -1.52 -1.96
N ARG A 283 -19.37 -2.66 -1.39
CA ARG A 283 -20.13 -2.69 -0.12
C ARG A 283 -19.31 -2.12 1.03
N GLU A 284 -18.02 -2.44 1.13
CA GLU A 284 -17.13 -1.82 2.12
C GLU A 284 -17.10 -0.30 1.97
N LEU A 285 -16.94 0.20 0.75
CA LEU A 285 -16.94 1.64 0.49
C LEU A 285 -18.23 2.31 1.01
N ARG A 286 -19.38 1.72 0.68
CA ARG A 286 -20.70 2.23 1.10
C ARG A 286 -20.88 2.17 2.62
N LEU A 287 -20.54 1.06 3.26
CA LEU A 287 -20.64 0.88 4.72
C LEU A 287 -19.71 1.81 5.49
N ILE A 288 -18.50 2.08 4.97
CA ILE A 288 -17.58 3.05 5.56
C ILE A 288 -18.15 4.48 5.45
N ALA A 289 -18.74 4.83 4.31
CA ALA A 289 -19.35 6.15 4.10
C ALA A 289 -20.57 6.36 5.01
N GLU A 290 -21.38 5.32 5.20
CA GLU A 290 -22.58 5.33 6.02
C GLU A 290 -22.25 5.38 7.53
N HIS A 291 -21.47 4.41 8.02
CA HIS A 291 -21.24 4.24 9.46
C HIS A 291 -20.05 5.06 10.00
N LYS A 292 -19.19 5.56 9.12
CA LYS A 292 -17.98 6.31 9.45
C LYS A 292 -17.14 5.69 10.59
N PRO A 293 -16.80 4.38 10.52
CA PRO A 293 -16.19 3.68 11.66
C PRO A 293 -14.89 4.32 12.12
N ARG A 294 -14.68 4.38 13.44
CA ARG A 294 -13.53 5.10 14.05
C ARG A 294 -12.18 4.59 13.55
N TYR A 295 -12.05 3.29 13.29
CA TYR A 295 -10.77 2.68 12.88
C TYR A 295 -10.54 2.70 11.35
N ASN A 296 -11.55 2.93 10.53
CA ASN A 296 -11.38 3.20 9.10
C ASN A 296 -10.76 4.59 8.87
N ARG A 297 -9.78 4.68 7.97
CA ARG A 297 -9.11 5.95 7.60
C ARG A 297 -9.58 6.48 6.25
N ARG A 298 -9.64 5.60 5.25
CA ARG A 298 -10.03 5.94 3.88
C ARG A 298 -11.54 5.96 3.75
N SER A 299 -12.04 6.74 2.80
CA SER A 299 -13.45 6.75 2.36
C SER A 299 -14.50 7.07 3.44
N ARG A 300 -14.07 7.49 4.63
CA ARG A 300 -14.95 7.80 5.76
C ARG A 300 -15.77 9.08 5.59
N HIS A 301 -15.31 9.94 4.69
CA HIS A 301 -15.90 11.25 4.43
C HIS A 301 -15.91 11.57 2.94
N PRO A 302 -16.64 10.81 2.10
CA PRO A 302 -16.74 11.12 0.67
C PRO A 302 -17.30 12.52 0.42
N GLU A 303 -18.10 13.08 1.34
CA GLU A 303 -18.59 14.46 1.30
C GLU A 303 -17.47 15.52 1.40
N ARG A 304 -16.25 15.12 1.79
CA ARG A 304 -15.09 16.01 1.82
C ARG A 304 -14.32 16.03 0.51
N SER A 305 -14.72 15.25 -0.49
CA SER A 305 -14.14 15.26 -1.83
C SER A 305 -14.20 16.68 -2.41
N VAL A 306 -13.10 17.10 -3.01
CA VAL A 306 -12.95 18.46 -3.53
C VAL A 306 -13.12 18.45 -5.05
N TRP A 307 -13.79 19.46 -5.58
CA TRP A 307 -14.08 19.59 -7.01
C TRP A 307 -13.72 20.99 -7.48
N VAL A 308 -13.36 21.10 -8.75
CA VAL A 308 -13.25 22.39 -9.45
C VAL A 308 -14.52 22.55 -10.28
N LYS A 309 -15.25 23.62 -10.00
CA LYS A 309 -16.48 24.03 -10.69
C LYS A 309 -16.16 25.21 -11.61
N LEU A 310 -16.55 25.13 -12.87
CA LEU A 310 -16.70 26.28 -13.75
C LEU A 310 -18.16 26.75 -13.66
N THR A 311 -18.40 27.95 -13.13
CA THR A 311 -19.77 28.42 -12.86
C THR A 311 -20.63 28.57 -14.11
N ALA A 312 -21.93 28.28 -14.00
CA ALA A 312 -22.92 28.56 -15.03
C ALA A 312 -23.48 29.98 -14.84
N GLU A 313 -22.74 30.99 -15.33
CA GLU A 313 -23.13 32.40 -15.35
C GLU A 313 -22.62 33.04 -16.68
N PRO A 314 -23.07 34.23 -17.12
CA PRO A 314 -22.65 34.83 -18.39
C PRO A 314 -21.13 34.99 -18.55
N PHE A 315 -20.43 35.17 -17.44
CA PHE A 315 -18.98 35.25 -17.39
C PHE A 315 -18.45 34.19 -16.39
N PRO A 316 -18.35 32.91 -16.79
CA PRO A 316 -17.96 31.81 -15.91
C PRO A 316 -16.63 32.03 -15.19
N ARG A 317 -16.49 31.47 -13.99
CA ARG A 317 -15.24 31.46 -13.23
C ARG A 317 -14.99 30.10 -12.58
N LEU A 318 -13.72 29.83 -12.27
CA LEU A 318 -13.34 28.65 -11.51
C LEU A 318 -13.61 28.84 -10.02
N SER A 319 -14.12 27.81 -9.39
CA SER A 319 -14.38 27.77 -7.95
C SER A 319 -14.11 26.38 -7.38
N VAL A 320 -13.47 26.32 -6.23
CA VAL A 320 -13.22 25.06 -5.53
C VAL A 320 -14.39 24.77 -4.58
N VAL A 321 -15.09 23.66 -4.80
CA VAL A 321 -16.31 23.28 -4.07
C VAL A 321 -16.18 21.86 -3.49
N ARG A 322 -17.09 21.50 -2.58
CA ARG A 322 -17.13 20.16 -1.95
C ARG A 322 -18.27 19.27 -2.45
N ALA A 323 -19.13 19.79 -3.34
CA ALA A 323 -20.28 19.08 -3.85
C ALA A 323 -20.52 19.43 -5.33
N VAL A 324 -20.85 18.40 -6.11
CA VAL A 324 -21.40 18.53 -7.46
C VAL A 324 -22.90 18.76 -7.33
N ARG A 325 -23.45 19.69 -8.12
CA ARG A 325 -24.88 19.99 -8.14
C ARG A 325 -25.38 19.92 -9.59
N GLY A 326 -26.65 19.60 -9.78
CA GLY A 326 -27.31 19.66 -11.09
C GLY A 326 -27.67 21.09 -11.49
N ASP A 327 -26.71 22.01 -11.46
CA ASP A 327 -26.92 23.45 -11.71
C ASP A 327 -26.42 23.91 -13.09
N GLY A 328 -26.21 22.96 -14.01
CA GLY A 328 -25.73 23.22 -15.38
C GLY A 328 -24.25 23.60 -15.47
N ALA A 329 -23.52 23.63 -14.36
CA ALA A 329 -22.09 23.91 -14.36
C ALA A 329 -21.23 22.70 -14.75
N HIS A 330 -19.99 22.98 -15.18
CA HIS A 330 -19.00 21.93 -15.42
C HIS A 330 -18.17 21.67 -14.17
N TYR A 331 -17.94 20.39 -13.89
CA TYR A 331 -17.18 19.93 -12.73
C TYR A 331 -16.02 19.03 -13.15
N ALA A 332 -14.88 19.22 -12.50
CA ALA A 332 -13.72 18.34 -12.61
C ALA A 332 -13.31 17.85 -11.21
N GLY A 333 -12.89 16.58 -11.12
CA GLY A 333 -12.50 15.94 -9.87
C GLY A 333 -12.99 14.49 -9.76
N PRO A 334 -13.01 13.92 -8.53
CA PRO A 334 -12.62 14.58 -7.28
C PRO A 334 -11.10 14.70 -7.12
N PHE A 335 -10.67 15.76 -6.44
CA PHE A 335 -9.31 16.02 -6.03
C PHE A 335 -9.06 15.48 -4.62
N ALA A 336 -7.85 14.97 -4.38
CA ALA A 336 -7.45 14.42 -3.08
C ALA A 336 -7.43 15.46 -1.95
N SER A 337 -7.24 16.74 -2.29
CA SER A 337 -7.21 17.84 -1.33
C SER A 337 -7.61 19.17 -1.97
N ARG A 338 -7.94 20.15 -1.12
CA ARG A 338 -8.16 21.54 -1.56
C ARG A 338 -6.92 22.13 -2.23
N ARG A 339 -5.73 21.89 -1.66
CA ARG A 339 -4.44 22.33 -2.21
C ARG A 339 -4.22 21.83 -3.64
N THR A 340 -4.54 20.56 -3.92
CA THR A 340 -4.41 19.99 -5.27
C THR A 340 -5.43 20.57 -6.25
N ALA A 341 -6.65 20.87 -5.79
CA ALA A 341 -7.65 21.54 -6.63
C ALA A 341 -7.24 22.98 -6.96
N GLU A 342 -6.74 23.72 -5.97
CA GLU A 342 -6.20 25.08 -6.15
C GLU A 342 -4.99 25.08 -7.09
N ALA A 343 -4.09 24.11 -6.97
CA ALA A 343 -2.97 23.96 -7.90
C ALA A 343 -3.43 23.74 -9.36
N ALA A 344 -4.47 22.95 -9.58
CA ALA A 344 -5.06 22.75 -10.91
C ALA A 344 -5.75 24.01 -11.44
N VAL A 345 -6.45 24.76 -10.59
CA VAL A 345 -7.04 26.07 -10.94
C VAL A 345 -5.95 27.07 -11.33
N THR A 346 -4.86 27.14 -10.57
CA THR A 346 -3.72 28.00 -10.91
C THR A 346 -3.10 27.59 -12.24
N ALA A 347 -2.89 26.29 -12.51
CA ALA A 347 -2.39 25.81 -13.80
C ALA A 347 -3.26 26.28 -14.96
N LEU A 348 -4.59 26.18 -14.80
CA LEU A 348 -5.52 26.58 -15.85
C LEU A 348 -5.50 28.10 -16.07
N HIS A 349 -5.38 28.91 -15.01
CA HIS A 349 -5.25 30.36 -15.09
C HIS A 349 -3.91 30.86 -15.68
N GLU A 350 -2.87 30.02 -15.77
CA GLU A 350 -1.64 30.38 -16.49
C GLU A 350 -1.85 30.41 -18.02
N VAL A 351 -2.87 29.72 -18.54
CA VAL A 351 -3.10 29.57 -19.98
C VAL A 351 -4.43 30.17 -20.42
N VAL A 352 -5.48 30.01 -19.62
CA VAL A 352 -6.82 30.45 -19.96
C VAL A 352 -7.14 31.74 -19.19
N PRO A 353 -7.40 32.87 -19.88
CA PRO A 353 -7.62 34.18 -19.26
C PRO A 353 -9.02 34.32 -18.64
N LEU A 354 -9.42 33.34 -17.82
CA LEU A 354 -10.65 33.37 -17.04
C LEU A 354 -10.54 34.38 -15.90
N ARG A 355 -11.68 34.95 -15.54
CA ARG A 355 -11.79 35.93 -14.47
C ARG A 355 -11.58 35.22 -13.13
N GLN A 356 -10.84 35.87 -12.23
CA GLN A 356 -10.61 35.39 -10.88
C GLN A 356 -11.43 36.17 -9.84
N CYS A 357 -12.04 37.29 -10.25
CA CYS A 357 -12.88 38.09 -9.39
C CYS A 357 -14.18 37.35 -9.01
N THR A 358 -14.60 37.54 -7.77
CA THR A 358 -15.78 36.87 -7.19
C THR A 358 -17.07 37.66 -7.37
N THR A 359 -16.97 38.95 -7.75
CA THR A 359 -18.10 39.82 -8.07
C THR A 359 -19.00 39.17 -9.11
N ARG A 360 -20.32 39.20 -8.88
CA ARG A 360 -21.30 38.71 -9.87
C ARG A 360 -21.38 39.73 -11.01
N LEU A 361 -21.18 39.25 -12.23
CA LEU A 361 -21.30 40.04 -13.45
C LEU A 361 -22.52 39.54 -14.23
N SER A 362 -23.31 40.47 -14.78
CA SER A 362 -24.41 40.14 -15.68
C SER A 362 -24.09 40.66 -17.08
N ALA A 363 -24.78 40.16 -18.09
CA ALA A 363 -24.61 40.63 -19.48
C ALA A 363 -24.89 42.14 -19.65
N ARG A 364 -25.63 42.76 -18.73
CA ARG A 364 -26.03 44.19 -18.78
C ARG A 364 -25.39 45.06 -17.70
N THR A 365 -24.72 44.46 -16.72
CA THR A 365 -24.19 45.18 -15.56
C THR A 365 -22.75 44.80 -15.34
N THR A 366 -21.87 45.63 -15.90
CA THR A 366 -20.43 45.62 -15.69
C THR A 366 -20.13 46.74 -14.70
N ARG A 367 -19.80 46.38 -13.45
CA ARG A 367 -19.38 47.32 -12.41
C ARG A 367 -18.04 46.86 -11.88
N GLY A 368 -16.99 47.58 -12.24
CA GLY A 368 -15.63 47.30 -11.80
C GLY A 368 -14.65 48.38 -12.27
N SER A 369 -13.41 48.25 -11.81
CA SER A 369 -12.25 48.97 -12.34
C SER A 369 -11.31 47.97 -13.01
N ALA A 370 -10.44 48.44 -13.91
CA ALA A 370 -9.35 47.63 -14.42
C ALA A 370 -8.53 47.06 -13.24
N CYS A 371 -8.18 45.78 -13.32
CA CYS A 371 -7.44 45.08 -12.27
C CYS A 371 -6.10 44.63 -12.81
N VAL A 372 -5.14 44.37 -11.91
CA VAL A 372 -3.78 43.94 -12.28
C VAL A 372 -3.78 42.72 -13.22
N LEU A 373 -4.76 41.81 -13.09
CA LEU A 373 -4.84 40.65 -13.99
C LEU A 373 -5.17 41.03 -15.43
N PHE A 374 -5.93 42.11 -15.65
CA PHE A 374 -6.17 42.65 -16.99
C PHE A 374 -4.90 43.28 -17.55
N ASP A 375 -4.22 44.11 -16.76
CA ASP A 375 -2.96 44.76 -17.16
C ASP A 375 -1.86 43.74 -17.50
N LEU A 376 -1.89 42.58 -16.85
CA LEU A 376 -1.01 41.44 -17.12
C LEU A 376 -1.51 40.49 -18.23
N GLY A 377 -2.64 40.78 -18.88
CA GLY A 377 -3.23 39.95 -19.94
C GLY A 377 -3.79 38.59 -19.47
N ARG A 378 -3.99 38.40 -18.16
CA ARG A 378 -4.52 37.16 -17.53
C ARG A 378 -6.05 37.16 -17.39
N CYS A 379 -6.74 38.19 -17.85
CA CYS A 379 -8.19 38.32 -17.84
C CYS A 379 -8.59 39.31 -18.94
N GLY A 380 -9.64 39.04 -19.72
CA GLY A 380 -10.15 40.01 -20.73
C GLY A 380 -11.03 41.12 -20.15
N ALA A 381 -11.06 41.28 -18.82
CA ALA A 381 -11.79 42.33 -18.10
C ALA A 381 -13.29 42.50 -18.47
N PRO A 382 -14.10 41.42 -18.43
CA PRO A 382 -15.55 41.54 -18.62
C PRO A 382 -16.22 42.45 -17.58
N CYS A 383 -15.58 42.71 -16.43
CA CYS A 383 -16.12 43.58 -15.39
C CYS A 383 -16.21 45.06 -15.76
N ILE A 384 -15.46 45.52 -16.77
CA ILE A 384 -15.50 46.88 -17.31
C ILE A 384 -16.05 46.93 -18.74
N GLY A 385 -16.47 45.79 -19.30
CA GLY A 385 -17.06 45.72 -20.64
C GLY A 385 -16.06 45.58 -21.79
N GLU A 386 -14.76 45.41 -21.52
CA GLU A 386 -13.73 45.19 -22.55
C GLU A 386 -13.85 43.84 -23.29
N GLN A 387 -14.59 42.89 -22.70
CA GLN A 387 -14.88 41.60 -23.32
C GLN A 387 -16.37 41.32 -23.27
N SER A 388 -16.94 41.04 -24.45
CA SER A 388 -18.35 40.68 -24.60
C SER A 388 -18.66 39.31 -23.98
N VAL A 389 -19.95 39.00 -23.79
CA VAL A 389 -20.37 37.67 -23.27
C VAL A 389 -19.98 36.58 -24.26
N GLU A 390 -20.13 36.86 -25.56
CA GLU A 390 -19.86 35.96 -26.66
C GLU A 390 -18.34 35.66 -26.76
N ASP A 391 -17.50 36.68 -26.70
CA ASP A 391 -16.04 36.49 -26.70
C ASP A 391 -15.54 35.79 -25.44
N TYR A 392 -16.18 36.07 -24.30
CA TYR A 392 -15.86 35.39 -23.05
C TYR A 392 -16.27 33.91 -23.07
N ALA A 393 -17.37 33.57 -23.73
CA ALA A 393 -17.82 32.20 -23.89
C ALA A 393 -16.77 31.34 -24.59
N LEU A 394 -16.09 31.87 -25.62
CA LEU A 394 -14.98 31.18 -26.30
C LEU A 394 -13.81 30.87 -25.33
N VAL A 395 -13.50 31.79 -24.41
CA VAL A 395 -12.50 31.55 -23.35
C VAL A 395 -12.99 30.50 -22.36
N ALA A 396 -14.26 30.55 -21.96
CA ALA A 396 -14.86 29.55 -21.09
C ALA A 396 -14.87 28.15 -21.72
N GLU A 397 -15.10 28.05 -23.03
CA GLU A 397 -15.04 26.79 -23.79
C GLU A 397 -13.64 26.17 -23.76
N GLN A 398 -12.56 26.97 -23.82
CA GLN A 398 -11.20 26.46 -23.64
C GLN A 398 -11.01 25.81 -22.26
N ALA A 399 -11.56 26.41 -21.21
CA ALA A 399 -11.54 25.83 -19.86
C ALA A 399 -12.38 24.55 -19.77
N VAL A 400 -13.56 24.52 -20.40
CA VAL A 400 -14.39 23.30 -20.49
C VAL A 400 -13.61 22.19 -21.21
N SER A 401 -13.02 22.48 -22.36
CA SER A 401 -12.20 21.52 -23.11
C SER A 401 -11.05 20.98 -22.26
N ALA A 402 -10.31 21.84 -21.56
CA ALA A 402 -9.20 21.42 -20.72
C ALA A 402 -9.62 20.52 -19.54
N LEU A 403 -10.78 20.79 -18.94
CA LEU A 403 -11.29 20.04 -17.79
C LEU A 403 -12.01 18.75 -18.21
N SER A 404 -12.67 18.74 -19.35
CA SER A 404 -13.71 17.77 -19.70
C SER A 404 -13.58 17.15 -21.11
N GLY A 405 -12.75 17.71 -21.98
CA GLY A 405 -12.62 17.35 -23.39
C GLY A 405 -11.14 17.20 -23.79
N SER A 406 -10.68 17.98 -24.78
CA SER A 406 -9.27 17.96 -25.19
C SER A 406 -8.42 18.84 -24.26
N SER A 407 -7.39 18.24 -23.65
CA SER A 407 -6.41 18.96 -22.83
C SER A 407 -5.14 19.31 -23.60
N ARG A 408 -5.01 18.86 -24.86
CA ARG A 408 -3.78 18.98 -25.66
C ARG A 408 -3.23 20.40 -25.68
N GLN A 409 -4.06 21.38 -26.01
CA GLN A 409 -3.63 22.78 -26.15
C GLN A 409 -3.13 23.38 -24.83
N VAL A 410 -3.88 23.18 -23.74
CA VAL A 410 -3.47 23.70 -22.42
C VAL A 410 -2.18 23.02 -21.96
N MET A 411 -2.05 21.71 -22.20
CA MET A 411 -0.85 20.97 -21.83
C MET A 411 0.37 21.33 -22.67
N SER A 412 0.21 21.56 -23.97
CA SER A 412 1.31 22.02 -24.81
C SER A 412 1.83 23.38 -24.34
N THR A 413 0.94 24.33 -24.03
CA THR A 413 1.34 25.65 -23.56
C THR A 413 2.06 25.59 -22.20
N LEU A 414 1.52 24.82 -21.24
CA LEU A 414 2.17 24.63 -19.94
C LEU A 414 3.53 23.94 -20.08
N ARG A 415 3.66 22.98 -21.01
CA ARG A 415 4.92 22.31 -21.29
C ARG A 415 5.96 23.26 -21.86
N THR A 416 5.63 24.02 -22.90
CA THR A 416 6.56 25.01 -23.47
C THR A 416 7.03 25.99 -22.41
N ARG A 417 6.15 26.42 -21.50
CA ARG A 417 6.55 27.31 -20.40
C ARG A 417 7.47 26.62 -19.40
N LEU A 418 7.24 25.34 -19.10
CA LEU A 418 8.11 24.54 -18.25
C LEU A 418 9.51 24.42 -18.87
N ASP A 419 9.59 24.18 -20.17
CA ASP A 419 10.85 24.05 -20.91
C ASP A 419 11.64 25.37 -20.86
N VAL A 420 10.98 26.51 -21.09
CA VAL A 420 11.59 27.85 -20.95
C VAL A 420 12.11 28.10 -19.53
N LEU A 421 11.36 27.72 -18.49
CA LEU A 421 11.84 27.87 -17.10
C LEU A 421 13.05 26.97 -16.81
N ALA A 422 13.09 25.78 -17.38
CA ALA A 422 14.22 24.86 -17.25
C ALA A 422 15.47 25.38 -17.98
N GLU A 423 15.31 25.93 -19.19
CA GLU A 423 16.38 26.58 -19.95
C GLU A 423 16.95 27.81 -19.22
N GLN A 424 16.12 28.52 -18.46
CA GLN A 424 16.52 29.65 -17.63
C GLN A 424 17.09 29.24 -16.26
N GLU A 425 17.29 27.95 -16.00
CA GLU A 425 17.76 27.39 -14.73
C GLU A 425 16.87 27.74 -13.51
N ARG A 426 15.59 28.07 -13.74
CA ARG A 426 14.61 28.42 -12.69
C ARG A 426 13.90 27.17 -12.15
N PHE A 427 14.68 26.26 -11.58
CA PHE A 427 14.23 24.90 -11.23
C PHE A 427 13.08 24.84 -10.21
N GLU A 428 13.04 25.75 -9.23
CA GLU A 428 11.96 25.77 -8.22
C GLU A 428 10.60 26.14 -8.83
N GLU A 429 10.61 27.11 -9.74
CA GLU A 429 9.42 27.55 -10.47
C GLU A 429 8.97 26.50 -11.48
N ALA A 430 9.93 25.88 -12.18
CA ALA A 430 9.66 24.74 -13.05
C ALA A 430 9.02 23.58 -12.26
N GLY A 431 9.57 23.25 -11.09
CA GLY A 431 9.00 22.23 -10.20
C GLY A 431 7.56 22.56 -9.77
N THR A 432 7.32 23.82 -9.39
CA THR A 432 5.97 24.30 -9.02
C THR A 432 4.99 24.21 -10.18
N LEU A 433 5.38 24.65 -11.38
CA LEU A 433 4.55 24.59 -12.59
C LEU A 433 4.24 23.14 -12.97
N ARG A 434 5.25 22.27 -12.94
CA ARG A 434 5.10 20.82 -13.17
C ARG A 434 4.07 20.23 -12.22
N ASP A 435 4.18 20.49 -10.93
CA ASP A 435 3.29 19.91 -9.92
C ASP A 435 1.84 20.39 -10.11
N ARG A 436 1.64 21.67 -10.48
CA ARG A 436 0.34 22.24 -10.83
C ARG A 436 -0.25 21.61 -12.10
N MET A 437 0.56 21.48 -13.16
CA MET A 437 0.17 20.81 -14.41
C MET A 437 -0.23 19.35 -14.14
N MET A 438 0.54 18.63 -13.32
CA MET A 438 0.24 17.25 -12.92
C MET A 438 -1.06 17.14 -12.14
N ALA A 439 -1.38 18.09 -11.26
CA ALA A 439 -2.65 18.12 -10.54
C ALA A 439 -3.84 18.27 -11.50
N LEU A 440 -3.73 19.15 -12.50
CA LEU A 440 -4.76 19.35 -13.52
C LEU A 440 -4.96 18.11 -14.39
N VAL A 441 -3.88 17.56 -14.95
CA VAL A 441 -3.93 16.38 -15.85
C VAL A 441 -4.50 15.16 -15.14
N ARG A 442 -4.04 14.86 -13.91
CA ARG A 442 -4.54 13.69 -13.18
C ARG A 442 -6.04 13.80 -12.90
N ALA A 443 -6.52 14.99 -12.52
CA ALA A 443 -7.94 15.19 -12.23
C ALA A 443 -8.82 15.19 -13.49
N ALA A 444 -8.37 15.83 -14.57
CA ALA A 444 -9.08 15.79 -15.85
C ALA A 444 -9.13 14.36 -16.42
N ALA A 445 -8.01 13.62 -16.37
CA ALA A 445 -7.95 12.23 -16.82
C ALA A 445 -8.89 11.33 -16.00
N ARG A 446 -8.94 11.54 -14.68
CA ARG A 446 -9.87 10.85 -13.78
C ARG A 446 -11.33 11.13 -14.15
N ALA A 447 -11.69 12.40 -14.32
CA ALA A 447 -13.06 12.80 -14.68
C ALA A 447 -13.49 12.25 -16.05
N GLN A 448 -12.58 12.26 -17.04
CA GLN A 448 -12.84 11.73 -18.38
C GLN A 448 -13.05 10.22 -18.40
N ARG A 449 -12.41 9.48 -17.49
CA ARG A 449 -12.64 8.02 -17.35
C ARG A 449 -13.94 7.69 -16.63
N ILE A 450 -14.30 8.47 -15.61
CA ILE A 450 -15.53 8.28 -14.82
C ILE A 450 -16.78 8.60 -15.64
N ARG A 451 -16.73 9.65 -16.46
CA ARG A 451 -17.92 10.19 -17.15
C ARG A 451 -18.67 9.17 -18.01
N PRO A 452 -18.06 8.39 -18.93
CA PRO A 452 -18.79 7.50 -19.82
C PRO A 452 -19.59 6.45 -19.06
N LEU A 453 -18.99 5.91 -17.99
CA LEU A 453 -19.64 4.92 -17.14
C LEU A 453 -20.75 5.55 -16.28
N ALA A 454 -20.56 6.80 -15.83
CA ALA A 454 -21.58 7.55 -15.09
C ALA A 454 -22.77 7.99 -15.97
N SER A 455 -22.54 8.22 -17.27
CA SER A 455 -23.59 8.58 -18.23
C SER A 455 -24.35 7.39 -18.79
N ALA A 456 -23.75 6.20 -18.82
CA ALA A 456 -24.44 4.97 -19.22
C ALA A 456 -25.57 4.65 -18.22
N SER A 457 -26.78 4.50 -18.71
CA SER A 457 -27.94 4.05 -17.93
C SER A 457 -27.74 2.65 -17.41
N GLU A 458 -27.22 1.76 -18.25
CA GLU A 458 -26.90 0.40 -17.87
C GLU A 458 -25.69 -0.16 -18.65
N LEU A 459 -24.85 -0.92 -17.96
CA LEU A 459 -23.78 -1.71 -18.54
C LEU A 459 -23.76 -3.09 -17.87
N VAL A 460 -23.68 -4.14 -18.68
CA VAL A 460 -23.46 -5.50 -18.23
C VAL A 460 -22.11 -5.98 -18.75
N ALA A 461 -21.30 -6.52 -17.84
CA ALA A 461 -20.01 -7.09 -18.19
C ALA A 461 -19.78 -8.41 -17.44
N ALA A 462 -18.95 -9.27 -18.02
CA ALA A 462 -18.66 -10.57 -17.47
C ALA A 462 -17.18 -10.93 -17.62
N ARG A 463 -16.63 -11.62 -16.63
CA ARG A 463 -15.24 -12.10 -16.63
C ARG A 463 -15.21 -13.59 -16.26
N ARG A 464 -14.32 -14.36 -16.91
CA ARG A 464 -14.13 -15.77 -16.55
C ARG A 464 -13.47 -15.89 -15.17
N ARG A 465 -13.88 -16.90 -14.40
CA ARG A 465 -13.28 -17.24 -13.10
C ARG A 465 -12.28 -18.39 -13.28
N ASP A 466 -11.25 -18.42 -12.45
CA ASP A 466 -10.17 -19.44 -12.51
C ASP A 466 -10.71 -20.87 -12.30
N GLY A 467 -11.76 -21.04 -11.49
CA GLY A 467 -12.45 -22.31 -11.27
C GLY A 467 -13.58 -22.63 -12.27
N GLY A 468 -13.68 -21.88 -13.37
CA GLY A 468 -14.75 -21.97 -14.34
C GLY A 468 -15.99 -21.13 -14.00
N GLY A 469 -16.85 -20.94 -15.00
CA GLY A 469 -18.00 -20.05 -14.92
C GLY A 469 -17.62 -18.58 -15.11
N TRP A 470 -18.55 -17.70 -14.76
CA TRP A 470 -18.47 -16.26 -14.99
C TRP A 470 -18.75 -15.49 -13.72
N GLU A 471 -18.00 -14.41 -13.53
CA GLU A 471 -18.35 -13.28 -12.67
C GLU A 471 -19.10 -12.27 -13.54
N ILE A 472 -20.30 -11.85 -13.13
CA ILE A 472 -21.18 -10.97 -13.91
C ILE A 472 -21.51 -9.74 -13.07
N VAL A 473 -21.42 -8.56 -13.66
CA VAL A 473 -21.73 -7.30 -13.00
C VAL A 473 -22.76 -6.51 -13.81
N CYS A 474 -23.69 -5.88 -13.11
CA CYS A 474 -24.64 -4.92 -13.65
C CYS A 474 -24.31 -3.55 -13.06
N VAL A 475 -24.03 -2.58 -13.91
CA VAL A 475 -23.62 -1.22 -13.54
C VAL A 475 -24.67 -0.26 -14.07
N ARG A 476 -25.12 0.69 -13.25
CA ARG A 476 -26.06 1.74 -13.66
C ARG A 476 -25.55 3.09 -13.20
N HIS A 477 -25.40 4.05 -14.10
CA HIS A 477 -24.89 5.40 -13.80
C HIS A 477 -23.58 5.38 -12.97
N GLY A 478 -22.64 4.50 -13.35
CA GLY A 478 -21.35 4.36 -12.69
C GLY A 478 -21.36 3.58 -11.37
N ARG A 479 -22.54 3.16 -10.89
CA ARG A 479 -22.75 2.43 -9.64
C ARG A 479 -22.85 0.94 -9.89
N LEU A 480 -22.26 0.11 -9.03
CA LEU A 480 -22.53 -1.33 -9.08
C LEU A 480 -23.95 -1.58 -8.59
N ALA A 481 -24.87 -1.87 -9.50
CA ALA A 481 -26.28 -2.12 -9.22
C ALA A 481 -26.54 -3.59 -8.82
N GLY A 482 -25.69 -4.51 -9.26
CA GLY A 482 -25.73 -5.91 -8.85
C GLY A 482 -24.52 -6.69 -9.33
N ALA A 483 -24.26 -7.83 -8.68
CA ALA A 483 -23.24 -8.77 -9.09
C ALA A 483 -23.75 -10.21 -8.91
N SER A 484 -23.29 -11.12 -9.76
CA SER A 484 -23.63 -12.55 -9.67
C SER A 484 -22.49 -13.41 -10.20
N VAL A 485 -22.58 -14.72 -9.95
CA VAL A 485 -21.66 -15.71 -10.50
C VAL A 485 -22.42 -16.87 -11.13
N THR A 486 -21.82 -17.52 -12.13
CA THR A 486 -22.33 -18.76 -12.70
C THR A 486 -21.46 -19.95 -12.33
N PRO A 487 -22.03 -21.17 -12.22
CA PRO A 487 -21.26 -22.40 -12.13
C PRO A 487 -20.42 -22.65 -13.38
N ALA A 488 -19.40 -23.51 -13.26
CA ALA A 488 -18.60 -23.94 -14.40
C ALA A 488 -19.48 -24.66 -15.44
N GLY A 489 -19.32 -24.29 -16.72
CA GLY A 489 -20.07 -24.88 -17.85
C GLY A 489 -21.52 -24.40 -18.00
N ALA A 490 -22.06 -23.62 -17.06
CA ALA A 490 -23.41 -23.08 -17.17
C ALA A 490 -23.49 -21.94 -18.19
N ASP A 491 -24.63 -21.83 -18.88
CA ASP A 491 -24.96 -20.67 -19.71
C ASP A 491 -25.14 -19.42 -18.82
N PRO A 492 -24.35 -18.34 -19.03
CA PRO A 492 -24.49 -17.12 -18.25
C PRO A 492 -25.73 -16.29 -18.60
N LEU A 493 -26.37 -16.49 -19.76
CA LEU A 493 -27.46 -15.62 -20.23
C LEU A 493 -28.68 -15.58 -19.29
N PRO A 494 -29.19 -16.71 -18.74
CA PRO A 494 -30.30 -16.67 -17.79
C PRO A 494 -29.95 -15.91 -16.49
N VAL A 495 -28.70 -16.04 -16.01
CA VAL A 495 -28.23 -15.33 -14.81
C VAL A 495 -28.09 -13.84 -15.07
N ILE A 496 -27.64 -13.44 -16.26
CA ILE A 496 -27.61 -12.03 -16.68
C ILE A 496 -29.03 -11.45 -16.70
N ALA A 497 -29.99 -12.16 -17.30
CA ALA A 497 -31.38 -11.71 -17.36
C ALA A 497 -31.99 -11.52 -15.97
N ALA A 498 -31.79 -12.50 -15.07
CA ALA A 498 -32.24 -12.39 -13.68
C ALA A 498 -31.55 -11.24 -12.94
N LEU A 499 -30.23 -11.08 -13.11
CA LEU A 499 -29.46 -10.01 -12.48
C LEU A 499 -30.00 -8.63 -12.86
N ARG A 500 -30.31 -8.39 -14.14
CA ARG A 500 -30.85 -7.10 -14.61
C ARG A 500 -32.21 -6.77 -13.96
N GLN A 501 -33.05 -7.79 -13.77
CA GLN A 501 -34.37 -7.64 -13.13
C GLN A 501 -34.28 -7.34 -11.64
N THR A 502 -33.29 -7.91 -10.94
CA THR A 502 -33.10 -7.72 -9.49
C THR A 502 -32.10 -6.62 -9.12
N ALA A 503 -31.38 -6.06 -10.09
CA ALA A 503 -30.39 -5.02 -9.87
C ALA A 503 -31.02 -3.74 -9.31
N GLU A 504 -30.28 -3.08 -8.42
CA GLU A 504 -30.66 -1.82 -7.79
C GLU A 504 -31.09 -0.77 -8.84
N VAL A 505 -32.20 -0.07 -8.59
CA VAL A 505 -32.56 1.12 -9.38
C VAL A 505 -31.70 2.28 -8.90
N VAL A 506 -30.99 2.91 -9.82
CA VAL A 506 -30.00 3.96 -9.50
C VAL A 506 -30.39 5.24 -10.20
N GLU A 507 -30.54 6.32 -9.43
CA GLU A 507 -30.73 7.65 -9.99
C GLU A 507 -29.40 8.25 -10.50
N PRO A 508 -29.40 8.92 -11.66
CA PRO A 508 -28.20 9.60 -12.17
C PRO A 508 -27.58 10.56 -11.15
N GLY A 509 -26.25 10.53 -11.03
CA GLY A 509 -25.49 11.46 -10.18
C GLY A 509 -25.46 11.12 -8.69
N THR A 510 -26.01 9.99 -8.26
CA THR A 510 -25.98 9.54 -6.85
C THR A 510 -24.72 8.76 -6.46
N THR A 511 -23.89 8.40 -7.44
CA THR A 511 -22.76 7.49 -7.26
C THR A 511 -21.52 8.18 -6.69
N LEU A 512 -20.84 7.49 -5.76
CA LEU A 512 -19.53 7.92 -5.28
C LEU A 512 -18.46 7.73 -6.38
N PRO A 513 -17.62 8.73 -6.68
CA PRO A 513 -16.56 8.58 -7.68
C PRO A 513 -15.61 7.42 -7.40
N GLU A 514 -15.27 7.19 -6.12
CA GLU A 514 -14.46 6.05 -5.69
C GLU A 514 -15.11 4.70 -6.01
N GLU A 515 -16.44 4.63 -6.06
CA GLU A 515 -17.17 3.43 -6.46
C GLU A 515 -17.04 3.19 -7.96
N THR A 516 -17.28 4.24 -8.76
CA THR A 516 -17.15 4.16 -10.22
C THR A 516 -15.73 3.76 -10.62
N GLU A 517 -14.71 4.22 -9.89
CA GLU A 517 -13.33 3.78 -10.10
C GLU A 517 -13.07 2.31 -9.76
N LEU A 518 -13.72 1.76 -8.73
CA LEU A 518 -13.65 0.33 -8.44
C LEU A 518 -14.20 -0.49 -9.61
N VAL A 519 -15.34 -0.06 -10.13
CA VAL A 519 -15.99 -0.69 -11.28
C VAL A 519 -15.13 -0.56 -12.53
N LEU A 520 -14.59 0.63 -12.84
CA LEU A 520 -13.70 0.85 -13.97
C LEU A 520 -12.46 -0.04 -13.93
N ARG A 521 -11.79 -0.14 -12.77
CA ARG A 521 -10.62 -1.03 -12.62
C ARG A 521 -10.95 -2.49 -12.89
N TRP A 522 -12.14 -2.94 -12.48
CA TRP A 522 -12.59 -4.31 -12.76
C TRP A 522 -12.89 -4.50 -14.26
N LEU A 523 -13.55 -3.53 -14.88
CA LEU A 523 -13.85 -3.53 -16.32
C LEU A 523 -12.59 -3.55 -17.19
N GLU A 524 -11.53 -2.88 -16.73
CA GLU A 524 -10.22 -2.83 -17.40
C GLU A 524 -9.33 -4.05 -17.10
N THR A 525 -9.77 -5.00 -16.28
CA THR A 525 -8.99 -6.22 -16.06
C THR A 525 -8.96 -7.06 -17.33
N PRO A 526 -7.79 -7.57 -17.77
CA PRO A 526 -7.72 -8.45 -18.93
C PRO A 526 -8.68 -9.65 -18.84
N GLY A 527 -9.34 -9.96 -19.95
CA GLY A 527 -10.31 -11.05 -20.03
C GLY A 527 -11.75 -10.67 -19.61
N THR A 528 -11.98 -9.45 -19.11
CA THR A 528 -13.34 -8.91 -18.96
C THR A 528 -13.96 -8.66 -20.33
N ARG A 529 -15.24 -9.03 -20.47
CA ARG A 529 -16.04 -8.87 -21.69
C ARG A 529 -17.20 -7.94 -21.42
N LEU A 530 -17.37 -6.95 -22.29
CA LEU A 530 -18.60 -6.17 -22.34
C LEU A 530 -19.70 -7.05 -22.95
N VAL A 531 -20.81 -7.22 -22.23
CA VAL A 531 -21.94 -8.03 -22.67
C VAL A 531 -23.01 -7.14 -23.30
N ASP A 532 -23.36 -6.06 -22.60
CA ASP A 532 -24.35 -5.09 -23.05
C ASP A 532 -24.00 -3.70 -22.52
N LEU A 533 -24.39 -2.67 -23.27
CA LEU A 533 -24.19 -1.27 -22.91
C LEU A 533 -25.33 -0.44 -23.50
N ASP A 534 -26.11 0.18 -22.63
CA ASP A 534 -27.05 1.22 -23.00
C ASP A 534 -26.33 2.58 -23.00
N GLY A 535 -26.04 3.08 -24.20
CA GLY A 535 -25.30 4.32 -24.45
C GLY A 535 -23.94 4.08 -25.11
N THR A 536 -22.99 4.99 -24.85
CA THR A 536 -21.67 4.97 -25.48
C THR A 536 -20.56 5.05 -24.44
N TRP A 537 -19.55 4.19 -24.57
CA TRP A 537 -18.33 4.28 -23.79
C TRP A 537 -17.22 4.89 -24.65
N THR A 538 -17.01 6.20 -24.51
CA THR A 538 -16.02 6.95 -25.31
C THR A 538 -15.12 7.80 -24.43
N CYS A 539 -13.83 7.83 -24.73
CA CYS A 539 -12.87 8.77 -24.13
C CYS A 539 -12.30 9.68 -25.22
N PRO A 540 -12.02 10.97 -24.94
CA PRO A 540 -11.38 11.85 -25.91
C PRO A 540 -9.97 11.38 -26.27
N VAL A 541 -9.66 11.26 -27.57
CA VAL A 541 -8.33 10.86 -28.08
C VAL A 541 -7.24 11.82 -27.59
N ASP A 542 -7.54 13.11 -27.64
CA ASP A 542 -6.66 14.20 -27.19
C ASP A 542 -6.92 14.62 -25.74
N GLY A 543 -7.51 13.71 -24.97
CA GLY A 543 -7.86 13.93 -23.57
C GLY A 543 -6.65 13.94 -22.64
N ALA A 544 -6.95 14.21 -21.38
CA ALA A 544 -5.96 14.25 -20.32
C ALA A 544 -5.33 12.88 -20.04
N GLY A 545 -6.00 11.78 -20.42
CA GLY A 545 -5.40 10.44 -20.40
C GLY A 545 -4.13 10.34 -21.26
N ALA A 546 -4.18 10.86 -22.50
CA ALA A 546 -3.03 10.87 -23.40
C ALA A 546 -1.92 11.78 -22.86
N SER A 547 -2.27 12.99 -22.40
CA SER A 547 -1.30 13.90 -21.76
C SER A 547 -0.65 13.27 -20.53
N ARG A 548 -1.42 12.54 -19.72
CA ARG A 548 -0.92 11.83 -18.53
C ARG A 548 0.07 10.74 -18.90
N ALA A 549 -0.20 9.95 -19.93
CA ALA A 549 0.70 8.88 -20.36
C ALA A 549 2.07 9.42 -20.79
N VAL A 550 2.11 10.58 -21.46
CA VAL A 550 3.37 11.26 -21.82
C VAL A 550 4.09 11.82 -20.60
N LEU A 551 3.35 12.38 -19.63
CA LEU A 551 3.88 12.99 -18.42
C LEU A 551 4.34 11.98 -17.36
N GLU A 552 3.71 10.81 -17.33
CA GLU A 552 3.96 9.72 -16.39
C GLU A 552 4.08 8.38 -17.14
N PRO A 553 5.13 8.15 -17.93
CA PRO A 553 5.28 6.93 -18.73
C PRO A 553 5.36 5.65 -17.88
N GLN A 554 5.80 5.76 -16.62
CA GLN A 554 5.78 4.64 -15.66
C GLN A 554 4.41 4.42 -15.00
N ALA A 555 3.48 5.39 -15.11
CA ALA A 555 2.11 5.24 -14.64
C ALA A 555 1.15 4.80 -15.74
N SER A 556 1.58 4.83 -17.02
CA SER A 556 0.82 4.34 -18.18
C SER A 556 1.04 2.86 -18.49
N THR A 557 1.92 2.16 -17.77
CA THR A 557 1.96 0.68 -17.73
C THR A 557 0.79 0.15 -16.87
N TRP A 558 -0.43 0.47 -17.26
CA TRP A 558 -1.58 -0.34 -16.89
C TRP A 558 -1.61 -1.51 -17.87
N SER A 559 -1.41 -2.72 -17.35
CA SER A 559 -1.13 -4.00 -18.03
C SER A 559 0.30 -4.18 -18.53
N GLY A 560 1.08 -4.87 -17.71
CA GLY A 560 2.46 -5.30 -17.99
C GLY A 560 3.00 -6.07 -16.80
N THR A 561 2.29 -7.12 -16.38
CA THR A 561 2.98 -8.26 -15.76
C THR A 561 3.82 -8.88 -16.87
N ASP A 562 5.15 -8.75 -16.78
CA ASP A 562 6.03 -9.78 -17.28
C ASP A 562 7.29 -9.87 -16.40
N HIS A 563 7.41 -11.06 -15.84
CA HIS A 563 8.58 -11.84 -15.43
C HIS A 563 9.78 -11.17 -14.73
N LEU A 564 10.00 -11.69 -13.51
CA LEU A 564 11.26 -11.90 -12.80
C LEU A 564 12.50 -11.97 -13.72
N ASP A 565 13.43 -11.03 -13.54
CA ASP A 565 14.87 -11.31 -13.50
C ASP A 565 15.59 -10.23 -12.65
N PRO A 566 16.43 -10.57 -11.65
CA PRO A 566 17.08 -9.61 -10.79
C PRO A 566 18.50 -9.30 -11.27
N SER A 567 18.80 -8.04 -11.62
CA SER A 567 20.17 -7.52 -11.58
C SER A 567 20.17 -6.01 -11.33
N PRO A 568 21.06 -5.49 -10.46
CA PRO A 568 21.06 -4.09 -10.04
C PRO A 568 21.97 -3.24 -10.94
N GLY A 569 21.45 -2.17 -11.52
CA GLY A 569 22.22 -1.24 -12.35
C GLY A 569 21.66 0.19 -12.33
N ARG A 570 22.25 1.01 -11.46
CA ARG A 570 22.25 2.49 -11.32
C ARG A 570 21.40 3.35 -12.28
N ALA A 571 20.70 4.31 -11.66
CA ALA A 571 20.14 5.49 -12.31
C ALA A 571 21.13 6.68 -12.34
N LEU A 572 20.92 7.52 -13.36
CA LEU A 572 21.23 8.95 -13.51
C LEU A 572 22.68 9.37 -13.81
N ASP A 573 22.92 9.77 -15.07
CA ASP A 573 23.58 11.04 -15.40
C ASP A 573 23.41 11.39 -16.89
N ARG A 574 22.66 12.47 -17.18
CA ARG A 574 22.99 13.60 -18.09
C ARG A 574 21.84 14.17 -18.93
N PRO A 575 21.86 15.52 -19.15
CA PRO A 575 20.86 16.27 -19.89
C PRO A 575 21.10 16.20 -21.40
N VAL A 576 20.04 16.35 -22.20
CA VAL A 576 20.10 16.41 -23.67
C VAL A 576 20.19 17.87 -24.10
N GLY A 577 21.24 18.19 -24.86
CA GLY A 577 21.38 19.43 -25.60
C GLY A 577 22.10 19.20 -26.93
N ALA A 578 21.49 19.77 -27.97
CA ALA A 578 22.01 20.10 -29.30
C ALA A 578 22.02 19.04 -30.43
N VAL A 579 21.56 19.56 -31.57
CA VAL A 579 21.33 18.94 -32.89
C VAL A 579 22.57 19.07 -33.78
N GLY A 580 22.71 18.14 -34.73
CA GLY A 580 23.47 18.28 -35.98
C GLY A 580 23.66 16.88 -36.57
N GLY A 581 23.08 16.49 -37.70
CA GLY A 581 23.04 17.18 -38.98
C GLY A 581 23.92 16.38 -39.94
N GLY A 582 23.29 15.62 -40.86
CA GLY A 582 24.02 14.83 -41.85
C GLY A 582 23.16 13.74 -42.51
N THR A 583 22.41 14.12 -43.54
CA THR A 583 21.99 13.23 -44.65
C THR A 583 23.18 12.94 -45.58
N PRO A 584 23.07 11.98 -46.52
CA PRO A 584 21.99 11.02 -46.75
C PRO A 584 22.30 9.57 -46.33
#